data_AF-A0A8T7M8M3-F1
#
_entry.id   AF-A0A8T7M8M3-F1
#
_cell.length_a   1.000
_cell.length_b   1.000
_cell.length_c   1.000
_cell.angle_alpha   90.00
_cell.angle_beta   90.00
_cell.angle_gamma   90.00
#
_symmetry.space_group_name_H-M   'P 1'
#
loop_
_entity.id
_entity.type
_entity.pdbx_description
1 polymer ?
#
loop_
_entity_poly.entity_id
_entity_poly.type
_entity_poly.pdbx_seq_one_letter_code
_entity_poly.pdbx_strand_id
1 'polypeptide(L)'
;MMIDQLWRSIQKPDTPTEFWDKATTPLLPSVWLPVPGMIWVSYVYAAGRDFRKLADGAYIAKPWAKLEYHPGRSEPEVVVLSNKLEQAAIQGVRPLKPDEVEIYQQYAAITEKILANEPAIVASLPNLIRNYYRLWRNCNGVIAYQVKPYHSDFFKWLDEY
;
A
#
# COMPACT_ATOMS: atom_id res chain seq x y z
N MET A 1 -9.83 15.06 1.00
CA MET A 1 -10.40 15.96 2.03
C MET A 1 -10.56 15.26 3.39
N MET A 2 -11.32 14.16 3.51
CA MET A 2 -11.52 13.46 4.80
C MET A 2 -10.23 12.83 5.36
N ILE A 3 -9.44 12.14 4.53
CA ILE A 3 -8.18 11.53 4.98
C ILE A 3 -7.13 12.57 5.41
N ASP A 4 -7.15 13.77 4.83
CA ASP A 4 -6.25 14.87 5.18
C ASP A 4 -6.56 15.44 6.56
N GLN A 5 -7.85 15.53 6.90
CA GLN A 5 -8.30 15.94 8.22
C GLN A 5 -7.92 14.90 9.27
N LEU A 6 -8.14 13.61 9.00
CA LEU A 6 -7.74 12.51 9.89
C LEU A 6 -6.21 12.46 10.09
N TRP A 7 -5.44 12.70 9.04
CA TRP A 7 -3.98 12.78 9.14
C TRP A 7 -3.48 13.88 10.09
N ARG A 8 -4.22 15.00 10.17
CA ARG A 8 -3.88 16.10 11.10
C ARG A 8 -4.22 15.77 12.54
N SER A 9 -5.25 14.95 12.78
CA SER A 9 -5.68 14.57 14.14
C SER A 9 -4.97 13.33 14.70
N ILE A 10 -4.27 12.55 13.87
CA ILE A 10 -3.56 11.35 14.36
C ILE A 10 -2.40 11.73 15.30
N GLN A 11 -2.29 11.02 16.42
CA GLN A 11 -1.16 11.16 17.35
C GLN A 11 0.11 10.60 16.71
N LYS A 12 1.12 11.45 16.53
CA LYS A 12 2.44 11.10 15.98
C LYS A 12 3.42 10.81 17.12
N PRO A 13 4.50 10.05 16.90
CA PRO A 13 5.54 9.87 17.91
C PRO A 13 6.13 11.22 18.36
N ASP A 14 6.41 11.37 19.65
CA ASP A 14 6.95 12.61 20.26
C ASP A 14 8.47 12.75 20.05
N THR A 15 8.93 12.49 18.83
CA THR A 15 10.32 12.56 18.40
C THR A 15 10.52 13.83 17.57
N PRO A 16 11.11 14.91 18.13
CA PRO A 16 11.11 16.25 17.51
C PRO A 16 11.90 16.37 16.20
N THR A 17 12.56 15.32 15.76
CA THR A 17 13.38 15.27 14.54
C THR A 17 12.76 14.44 13.44
N GLU A 18 11.68 13.72 13.74
CA GLU A 18 11.00 12.84 12.80
C GLU A 18 9.89 13.59 12.08
N PHE A 19 10.05 13.70 10.76
CA PHE A 19 8.98 14.17 9.90
C PHE A 19 8.27 12.96 9.31
N TRP A 20 6.96 12.92 9.52
CA TRP A 20 6.11 11.86 9.04
C TRP A 20 5.28 12.36 7.86
N ASP A 21 5.29 11.60 6.78
CA ASP A 21 4.43 11.80 5.61
C ASP A 21 3.45 10.63 5.47
N LYS A 22 2.23 10.93 5.02
CA LYS A 22 1.26 9.88 4.71
C LYS A 22 1.68 9.14 3.43
N ALA A 23 1.43 7.84 3.40
CA ALA A 23 1.58 7.03 2.20
C ALA A 23 0.45 6.00 2.13
N THR A 24 0.26 5.42 0.94
CA THR A 24 -0.76 4.39 0.71
C THR A 24 -0.14 3.16 0.08
N THR A 25 -0.65 1.99 0.45
CA THR A 25 -0.35 0.77 -0.31
C THR A 25 -1.02 0.84 -1.68
N PRO A 26 -0.58 0.02 -2.65
CA PRO A 26 -1.38 -0.27 -3.81
C PRO A 26 -2.75 -0.82 -3.39
N LEU A 27 -3.70 -0.83 -4.32
CA LEU A 27 -4.97 -1.51 -4.12
C LEU A 27 -4.72 -2.99 -3.87
N LEU A 28 -5.27 -3.56 -2.83
CA LEU A 28 -5.18 -4.98 -2.50
C LEU A 28 -6.58 -5.57 -2.60
N PRO A 29 -6.72 -6.79 -3.15
CA PRO A 29 -8.03 -7.41 -3.27
C PRO A 29 -8.53 -7.83 -1.89
N SER A 30 -9.78 -7.50 -1.54
CA SER A 30 -10.39 -7.96 -0.29
C SER A 30 -10.59 -9.47 -0.23
N VAL A 31 -10.74 -10.11 -1.40
CA VAL A 31 -10.89 -11.55 -1.57
C VAL A 31 -10.04 -12.01 -2.74
N TRP A 32 -9.43 -13.19 -2.64
CA TRP A 32 -8.68 -13.82 -3.71
C TRP A 32 -9.20 -15.24 -3.95
N LEU A 33 -9.60 -15.66 -5.16
CA LEU A 33 -9.50 -15.00 -6.48
C LEU A 33 -10.43 -13.79 -6.66
N PRO A 34 -10.11 -12.86 -7.58
CA PRO A 34 -10.95 -11.70 -7.85
C PRO A 34 -12.35 -12.08 -8.36
N VAL A 35 -13.38 -11.43 -7.83
CA VAL A 35 -14.80 -11.65 -8.20
C VAL A 35 -15.53 -10.35 -8.52
N PRO A 36 -16.56 -10.36 -9.40
CA PRO A 36 -17.21 -9.12 -9.83
C PRO A 36 -17.81 -8.42 -8.62
N GLY A 37 -17.62 -7.11 -8.55
CA GLY A 37 -18.11 -6.32 -7.43
C GLY A 37 -17.34 -6.48 -6.12
N MET A 38 -16.14 -7.10 -6.11
CA MET A 38 -15.33 -7.14 -4.89
C MET A 38 -14.83 -5.75 -4.48
N ILE A 39 -14.54 -5.62 -3.18
CA ILE A 39 -13.95 -4.41 -2.63
C ILE A 39 -12.44 -4.45 -2.88
N TRP A 40 -11.87 -3.33 -3.31
CA TRP A 40 -10.44 -3.12 -3.29
C TRP A 40 -10.05 -2.27 -2.08
N VAL A 41 -8.91 -2.58 -1.46
CA VAL A 41 -8.49 -1.95 -0.20
C VAL A 41 -7.10 -1.35 -0.36
N SER A 42 -6.93 -0.08 -0.03
CA SER A 42 -5.60 0.52 0.13
C SER A 42 -5.39 0.88 1.60
N TYR A 43 -4.25 0.52 2.19
CA TYR A 43 -3.93 0.89 3.56
C TYR A 43 -3.19 2.21 3.59
N VAL A 44 -3.63 3.10 4.48
CA VAL A 44 -2.97 4.36 4.75
C VAL A 44 -2.03 4.16 5.93
N TYR A 45 -0.76 4.45 5.70
CA TYR A 45 0.30 4.36 6.69
C TYR A 45 1.11 5.65 6.71
N ALA A 46 2.19 5.69 7.49
CA ALA A 46 3.10 6.81 7.53
C ALA A 46 4.54 6.38 7.31
N ALA A 47 5.30 7.18 6.57
CA ALA A 47 6.73 7.05 6.42
C ALA A 47 7.42 8.24 7.11
N GLY A 48 8.29 7.95 8.06
CA GLY A 48 9.04 8.89 8.86
C GLY A 48 10.49 9.01 8.38
N ARG A 49 11.06 10.21 8.49
CA ARG A 49 12.48 10.49 8.24
C ARG A 49 13.05 11.28 9.40
N ASP A 50 14.25 10.91 9.86
CA ASP A 50 14.99 11.68 10.86
C ASP A 50 16.05 12.52 10.15
N PHE A 51 15.88 13.84 10.10
CA PHE A 51 16.84 14.72 9.41
C PHE A 51 18.17 14.89 10.16
N ARG A 52 18.26 14.45 11.42
CA ARG A 52 19.52 14.50 12.18
C ARG A 52 20.39 13.26 11.99
N LYS A 53 19.83 12.19 11.42
CA LYS A 53 20.55 10.96 11.11
C LYS A 53 20.37 10.66 9.63
N LEU A 54 21.43 10.79 8.85
CA LEU A 54 21.49 10.18 7.52
C LEU A 54 21.33 8.66 7.70
N ALA A 55 20.09 8.21 7.58
CA ALA A 55 19.75 6.80 7.62
C ALA A 55 19.46 6.35 6.19
N ASP A 56 20.00 5.21 5.79
CA ASP A 56 19.72 4.55 4.51
C ASP A 56 18.30 3.94 4.47
N GLY A 57 17.35 4.52 5.18
CA GLY A 57 16.00 4.01 5.33
C GLY A 57 15.00 5.01 5.91
N ALA A 58 13.73 4.65 5.79
CA ALA A 58 12.61 5.39 6.33
C ALA A 58 11.96 4.60 7.47
N TYR A 59 11.55 5.27 8.54
CA TYR A 59 10.69 4.68 9.55
C TYR A 59 9.32 4.39 8.92
N ILE A 60 8.78 3.20 9.08
CA ILE A 60 7.47 2.85 8.56
C ILE A 60 6.55 2.58 9.74
N ALA A 61 5.41 3.26 9.76
CA ALA A 61 4.35 2.99 10.73
C ALA A 61 3.44 1.85 10.26
N LYS A 62 2.77 1.21 11.21
CA LYS A 62 1.63 0.33 10.92
C LYS A 62 0.51 1.12 10.20
N PRO A 63 -0.36 0.45 9.44
CA PRO A 63 -1.56 1.07 8.91
C PRO A 63 -2.40 1.73 10.02
N TRP A 64 -2.82 2.96 9.79
CA TRP A 64 -3.69 3.70 10.71
C TRP A 64 -5.10 3.92 10.15
N ALA A 65 -5.27 3.78 8.83
CA ALA A 65 -6.56 3.72 8.18
C ALA A 65 -6.50 2.78 6.97
N LYS A 66 -7.66 2.45 6.43
CA LYS A 66 -7.80 1.86 5.09
C LYS A 66 -8.85 2.62 4.29
N LEU A 67 -8.66 2.61 2.98
CA LEU A 67 -9.56 3.13 1.96
C LEU A 67 -10.21 1.94 1.27
N GLU A 68 -11.53 1.83 1.37
CA GLU A 68 -12.31 0.78 0.72
C GLU A 68 -12.99 1.31 -0.53
N TYR A 69 -12.65 0.74 -1.68
CA TYR A 69 -13.18 1.10 -2.98
C TYR A 69 -14.31 0.12 -3.31
N HIS A 70 -15.53 0.58 -3.08
CA HIS A 70 -16.75 -0.17 -3.33
C HIS A 70 -17.24 0.05 -4.77
N PRO A 71 -17.74 -1.00 -5.45
CA PRO A 71 -18.33 -0.85 -6.78
C PRO A 71 -19.49 0.16 -6.78
N GLY A 72 -19.54 1.02 -7.78
CA GLY A 72 -20.61 2.02 -7.94
C GLY A 72 -20.50 3.24 -7.02
N ARG A 73 -19.46 3.33 -6.17
CA ARG A 73 -19.16 4.56 -5.41
C ARG A 73 -18.06 5.36 -6.10
N SER A 74 -18.22 6.68 -6.15
CA SER A 74 -17.23 7.60 -6.73
C SER A 74 -16.05 7.87 -5.80
N GLU A 75 -16.24 7.73 -4.49
CA GLU A 75 -15.22 7.97 -3.47
C GLU A 75 -15.03 6.73 -2.59
N PRO A 76 -13.78 6.43 -2.16
CA PRO A 76 -13.53 5.34 -1.24
C PRO A 76 -14.06 5.65 0.16
N GLU A 77 -14.56 4.62 0.84
CA GLU A 77 -14.92 4.68 2.25
C GLU A 77 -13.65 4.66 3.11
N VAL A 78 -13.54 5.60 4.05
CA VAL A 78 -12.39 5.68 4.95
C VAL A 78 -12.71 4.97 6.25
N VAL A 79 -11.97 3.89 6.55
CA VAL A 79 -12.09 3.15 7.80
C VAL A 79 -10.85 3.43 8.66
N VAL A 80 -11.06 4.02 9.83
CA VAL A 80 -9.98 4.30 10.80
C VAL A 80 -9.63 3.00 11.53
N LEU A 81 -8.35 2.64 11.52
CA LEU A 81 -7.82 1.46 12.22
C LEU A 81 -7.17 1.84 13.55
N SER A 82 -6.53 3.01 13.61
CA SER A 82 -5.89 3.55 14.80
C SER A 82 -5.86 5.08 14.72
N ASN A 83 -5.95 5.75 15.87
CA ASN A 83 -5.75 7.19 16.02
C ASN A 83 -4.31 7.55 16.44
N LYS A 84 -3.40 6.57 16.48
CA LYS A 84 -2.00 6.73 16.84
C LYS A 84 -1.10 6.03 15.83
N LEU A 85 -0.03 6.71 15.42
CA LEU A 85 1.04 6.11 14.65
C LEU A 85 1.91 5.23 15.54
N GLU A 86 1.96 3.95 15.20
CA GLU A 86 2.87 2.99 15.80
C GLU A 86 3.94 2.63 14.79
N GLN A 87 5.21 2.89 15.12
CA GLN A 87 6.32 2.46 14.29
C GLN A 87 6.35 0.93 14.20
N ALA A 88 6.42 0.41 12.97
CA ALA A 88 6.56 -1.01 12.70
C ALA A 88 8.04 -1.42 12.60
N ALA A 89 8.80 -0.76 11.71
CA ALA A 89 10.23 -1.01 11.52
C ALA A 89 10.86 0.12 10.68
N ILE A 90 12.16 -0.01 10.36
CA ILE A 90 12.86 0.83 9.38
C ILE A 90 12.90 0.07 8.05
N GLN A 91 12.47 0.71 6.97
CA GLN A 91 12.55 0.21 5.60
C GLN A 91 13.78 0.80 4.93
N GLY A 92 14.73 -0.06 4.56
CA GLY A 92 15.87 0.33 3.74
C GLY A 92 15.45 0.76 2.33
N VAL A 93 16.20 1.69 1.74
CA VAL A 93 16.00 2.13 0.36
C VAL A 93 17.06 1.52 -0.55
N ARG A 94 16.69 1.21 -1.79
CA ARG A 94 17.64 0.84 -2.85
C ARG A 94 17.23 1.45 -4.18
N PRO A 95 18.17 1.70 -5.09
CA PRO A 95 17.83 2.02 -6.47
C PRO A 95 17.02 0.88 -7.11
N LEU A 96 16.08 1.26 -7.98
CA LEU A 96 15.42 0.33 -8.88
C LEU A 96 16.37 -0.03 -10.02
N LYS A 97 16.33 -1.29 -10.45
CA LYS A 97 16.99 -1.74 -11.68
C LYS A 97 16.21 -1.22 -12.90
N PRO A 98 16.82 -1.12 -14.10
CA PRO A 98 16.14 -0.61 -15.29
C PRO A 98 14.82 -1.33 -15.62
N ASP A 99 14.78 -2.66 -15.50
CA ASP A 99 13.59 -3.48 -15.69
C ASP A 99 12.49 -3.22 -14.64
N GLU A 100 12.89 -2.92 -13.40
CA GLU A 100 11.95 -2.58 -12.32
C GLU A 100 11.34 -1.18 -12.51
N VAL A 101 12.06 -0.25 -13.13
CA VAL A 101 11.56 1.10 -13.44
C VAL A 101 10.38 1.02 -14.41
N GLU A 102 10.47 0.19 -15.46
CA GLU A 102 9.39 0.02 -16.44
C GLU A 102 8.11 -0.53 -15.78
N ILE A 103 8.25 -1.47 -14.83
CA ILE A 103 7.12 -2.01 -14.06
C ILE A 103 6.53 -0.92 -13.16
N TYR A 104 7.38 -0.14 -12.50
CA TYR A 104 6.93 0.91 -11.59
C TYR A 104 6.17 2.03 -12.32
N GLN A 105 6.61 2.41 -13.52
CA GLN A 105 5.95 3.42 -14.35
C GLN A 105 4.54 3.01 -14.80
N GLN A 106 4.26 1.70 -14.88
CA GLN A 106 2.94 1.18 -15.24
C GLN A 106 1.95 1.22 -14.06
N TYR A 107 2.37 1.62 -12.86
CA TYR A 107 1.54 1.64 -11.66
C TYR A 107 0.20 2.36 -11.82
N ALA A 108 0.23 3.59 -12.35
CA ALA A 108 -0.97 4.40 -12.50
C ALA A 108 -1.96 3.71 -13.45
N ALA A 109 -1.48 3.19 -14.58
CA ALA A 109 -2.30 2.46 -15.54
C ALA A 109 -2.85 1.14 -14.97
N ILE A 110 -2.10 0.42 -14.13
CA ILE A 110 -2.58 -0.79 -13.45
C ILE A 110 -3.69 -0.43 -12.45
N THR A 111 -3.49 0.64 -11.68
CA THR A 111 -4.46 1.12 -10.68
C THR A 111 -5.74 1.59 -11.35
N GLU A 112 -5.63 2.38 -12.41
CA GLU A 112 -6.78 2.82 -13.22
C GLU A 112 -7.53 1.63 -13.79
N LYS A 113 -6.83 0.64 -14.36
CA LYS A 113 -7.46 -0.59 -14.86
C LYS A 113 -8.20 -1.35 -13.76
N ILE A 114 -7.58 -1.55 -12.60
CA ILE A 114 -8.19 -2.20 -11.43
C ILE A 114 -9.49 -1.50 -11.01
N LEU A 115 -9.48 -0.16 -11.00
CA LEU A 115 -10.64 0.65 -10.63
C LEU A 115 -11.69 0.75 -11.75
N ALA A 116 -11.27 0.70 -13.01
CA ALA A 116 -12.11 0.99 -14.18
C ALA A 116 -12.98 -0.18 -14.63
N ASN A 117 -12.55 -1.44 -14.48
CA ASN A 117 -13.41 -2.59 -14.83
C ASN A 117 -12.81 -3.95 -14.44
N GLU A 118 -13.49 -4.59 -13.48
CA GLU A 118 -13.74 -6.04 -13.39
C GLU A 118 -12.55 -7.02 -13.11
N PRO A 119 -12.78 -8.07 -12.31
CA PRO A 119 -11.85 -9.21 -12.09
C PRO A 119 -11.16 -9.76 -13.33
N ALA A 120 -11.80 -9.60 -14.49
CA ALA A 120 -11.32 -10.01 -15.80
C ALA A 120 -9.93 -9.42 -16.12
N ILE A 121 -9.57 -8.23 -15.60
CA ILE A 121 -8.23 -7.66 -15.80
C ILE A 121 -7.16 -8.45 -15.04
N VAL A 122 -7.45 -8.88 -13.82
CA VAL A 122 -6.53 -9.73 -13.05
C VAL A 122 -6.41 -11.11 -13.69
N ALA A 123 -7.50 -11.62 -14.28
CA ALA A 123 -7.51 -12.87 -15.02
C ALA A 123 -6.78 -12.80 -16.37
N SER A 124 -6.76 -11.63 -17.03
CA SER A 124 -6.16 -11.45 -18.37
C SER A 124 -4.69 -11.02 -18.35
N LEU A 125 -4.18 -10.48 -17.24
CA LEU A 125 -2.78 -10.04 -17.11
C LEU A 125 -2.08 -10.55 -15.83
N PRO A 126 -2.17 -11.86 -15.51
CA PRO A 126 -1.70 -12.38 -14.22
C PRO A 126 -0.20 -12.13 -13.98
N ASN A 127 0.64 -12.23 -15.02
CA ASN A 127 2.09 -12.02 -14.89
C ASN A 127 2.46 -10.56 -14.64
N LEU A 128 1.79 -9.62 -15.32
CA LEU A 128 2.06 -8.19 -15.12
C LEU A 128 1.67 -7.76 -13.70
N ILE A 129 0.47 -8.15 -13.27
CA ILE A 129 -0.03 -7.89 -11.92
C ILE A 129 0.91 -8.51 -10.88
N ARG A 130 1.27 -9.78 -11.06
CA ARG A 130 2.19 -10.48 -10.15
C ARG A 130 3.54 -9.79 -10.04
N ASN A 131 4.15 -9.43 -11.18
CA ASN A 131 5.45 -8.75 -11.20
C ASN A 131 5.39 -7.39 -10.50
N TYR A 132 4.32 -6.63 -10.74
CA TYR A 132 4.09 -5.36 -10.07
C TYR A 132 4.00 -5.52 -8.54
N TYR A 133 3.14 -6.41 -8.04
CA TYR A 133 2.98 -6.57 -6.58
C TYR A 133 4.21 -7.22 -5.92
N ARG A 134 4.94 -8.09 -6.62
CA ARG A 134 6.24 -8.61 -6.15
C ARG A 134 7.26 -7.50 -6.03
N LEU A 135 7.39 -6.64 -7.04
CA LEU A 135 8.27 -5.48 -6.98
C LEU A 135 7.89 -4.56 -5.82
N TRP A 136 6.61 -4.20 -5.71
CA TRP A 136 6.12 -3.39 -4.61
C TRP A 136 6.48 -4.01 -3.25
N ARG A 137 6.20 -5.30 -3.06
CA ARG A 137 6.52 -6.04 -1.83
C ARG A 137 8.01 -6.03 -1.53
N ASN A 138 8.86 -6.22 -2.53
CA ASN A 138 10.31 -6.25 -2.37
C ASN A 138 10.86 -4.87 -1.98
N CYS A 139 10.27 -3.78 -2.48
CA CYS A 139 10.65 -2.42 -2.12
C CYS A 139 10.01 -1.92 -0.82
N ASN A 140 8.90 -2.53 -0.38
CA ASN A 140 8.08 -2.07 0.74
C ASN A 140 7.79 -3.20 1.74
N GLY A 141 8.79 -4.03 2.02
CA GLY A 141 8.66 -5.25 2.83
C GLY A 141 8.05 -5.00 4.21
N VAL A 142 8.36 -3.87 4.86
CA VAL A 142 7.82 -3.56 6.20
C VAL A 142 6.30 -3.42 6.17
N ILE A 143 5.76 -2.55 5.29
CA ILE A 143 4.32 -2.35 5.20
C ILE A 143 3.61 -3.56 4.58
N ALA A 144 4.25 -4.23 3.61
CA ALA A 144 3.72 -5.45 3.02
C ALA A 144 3.56 -6.57 4.07
N TYR A 145 4.49 -6.68 5.02
CA TYR A 145 4.37 -7.62 6.15
C TYR A 145 3.18 -7.28 7.05
N GLN A 146 2.92 -6.00 7.32
CA GLN A 146 1.78 -5.58 8.16
C GLN A 146 0.43 -5.91 7.55
N VAL A 147 0.31 -5.82 6.21
CA VAL A 147 -0.97 -6.05 5.52
C VAL A 147 -1.17 -7.49 5.07
N LYS A 148 -0.11 -8.31 4.99
CA LYS A 148 -0.16 -9.72 4.59
C LYS A 148 -1.23 -10.55 5.34
N PRO A 149 -1.42 -10.43 6.66
CA PRO A 149 -2.44 -11.21 7.37
C PRO A 149 -3.88 -10.98 6.88
N TYR A 150 -4.18 -9.79 6.35
CA TYR A 150 -5.51 -9.44 5.85
C TYR A 150 -5.73 -9.85 4.38
N HIS A 151 -4.67 -10.26 3.69
CA HIS A 151 -4.67 -10.62 2.26
C HIS A 151 -3.90 -11.92 2.02
N SER A 152 -4.01 -12.88 2.95
CA SER A 152 -3.17 -14.08 3.01
C SER A 152 -3.21 -14.89 1.71
N ASP A 153 -4.39 -15.12 1.15
CA ASP A 153 -4.56 -15.87 -0.12
C ASP A 153 -3.90 -15.16 -1.31
N PHE A 154 -4.02 -13.83 -1.37
CA PHE A 154 -3.35 -13.04 -2.40
C PHE A 154 -1.83 -13.11 -2.27
N PHE A 155 -1.29 -12.97 -1.06
CA PHE A 155 0.14 -13.08 -0.83
C PHE A 155 0.67 -14.50 -1.07
N LYS A 156 -0.13 -15.52 -0.80
CA LYS A 156 0.19 -16.91 -1.15
C LYS A 156 0.31 -17.07 -2.67
N TRP A 157 -0.65 -16.54 -3.43
CA TRP A 157 -0.58 -16.52 -4.89
C TRP A 157 0.63 -15.74 -5.44
N LEU A 158 1.07 -14.68 -4.76
CA LEU A 158 2.31 -13.97 -5.11
C LEU A 158 3.56 -14.82 -4.88
N ASP A 159 3.53 -15.78 -3.96
CA ASP A 159 4.66 -16.66 -3.64
C ASP A 159 4.73 -17.88 -4.58
N GLU A 160 3.69 -18.13 -5.40
CA GLU A 160 3.68 -19.22 -6.38
C GLU A 160 4.54 -18.89 -7.62
N TYR A 161 5.65 -19.61 -7.77
CA TYR A 161 6.66 -19.59 -8.86
C TYR A 161 7.42 -18.27 -9.06
#